data_AF-A0A920LFQ3-F1
#
_entry.id   AF-A0A920LFQ3-F1
#
_cell.length_a   1.000
_cell.length_b   1.000
_cell.length_c   1.000
_cell.angle_alpha   90.00
_cell.angle_beta   90.00
_cell.angle_gamma   90.00
#
_symmetry.space_group_name_H-M   'P 1'
#
loop_
_entity.id
_entity.type
_entity.pdbx_description
1 polymer ?
#
loop_
_entity_poly.entity_id
_entity_poly.type
_entity_poly.pdbx_seq_one_letter_code
_entity_poly.pdbx_strand_id
1 'polypeptide(L)'
;MCSIIKSLLVIINNNGSSIKKIIEKIKMIDPKKINIKNKKIKVWKIPVCYDLEFAPDIKAVSDLNNISIQDLIEIHLSKTYDVLSMGFLPGFMYLGKTDNRIHCERKVKPSLNIKKGSIGLALNQTCIYPTESPGGWNIIGITPIELFNLQSNSPCFSKPGDKIQFVEISKSQYVSSLKIQINQILLSYDKSYFKGLYTTIQDKGRFGYRNIGVPSSGYMDSESAETANLIINNPKDNPLIEATLIGPTLEFKKSAVICITGGEFSPTLNDIKISSYSAIEVNKGDILKINNSSIGSRCYISIQGTIISDTILEVNHFIIR
;
A
#
# COMPACT_ATOMS: atom_id res chain seq x y z
N MET A 1 -5.84 -26.05 15.12
CA MET A 1 -5.30 -24.67 14.99
C MET A 1 -4.14 -24.70 14.00
N CYS A 2 -4.30 -24.11 12.81
CA CYS A 2 -3.22 -24.01 11.83
C CYS A 2 -2.12 -23.09 12.39
N SER A 3 -0.86 -23.54 12.35
CA SER A 3 0.25 -23.02 13.17
C SER A 3 1.09 -21.91 12.52
N ILE A 4 0.67 -21.30 11.42
CA ILE A 4 1.64 -20.66 10.52
C ILE A 4 1.96 -19.19 10.88
N ILE A 5 1.02 -18.40 11.45
CA ILE A 5 1.29 -17.03 11.90
C ILE A 5 0.66 -16.81 13.28
N LYS A 6 1.50 -16.57 14.30
CA LYS A 6 1.09 -16.34 15.70
C LYS A 6 1.78 -15.12 16.32
N SER A 7 1.97 -14.07 15.54
CA SER A 7 2.58 -12.83 16.00
C SER A 7 1.59 -11.67 15.88
N LEU A 8 1.69 -10.72 16.82
CA LEU A 8 0.98 -9.45 16.79
C LEU A 8 2.01 -8.35 17.03
N LEU A 9 2.21 -7.47 16.05
CA LEU A 9 3.03 -6.29 16.21
C LEU A 9 2.17 -5.16 16.78
N VAL A 10 2.60 -4.57 17.89
CA VAL A 10 1.97 -3.40 18.52
C VAL A 10 2.93 -2.22 18.40
N ILE A 11 2.45 -1.12 17.82
CA ILE A 11 3.23 0.11 17.65
C ILE A 11 2.55 1.20 18.45
N ILE A 12 3.32 1.87 19.30
CA ILE A 12 2.83 2.82 20.28
C ILE A 12 3.58 4.13 20.05
N ASN A 13 2.85 5.24 19.91
CA ASN A 13 3.44 6.56 19.91
C ASN A 13 3.61 7.02 21.37
N ASN A 14 4.85 7.24 21.81
CA ASN A 14 5.15 7.51 23.22
C ASN A 14 5.11 9.02 23.52
N ASN A 15 3.90 9.57 23.64
CA ASN A 15 3.69 10.99 23.96
C ASN A 15 3.47 11.22 25.47
N GLY A 16 4.19 10.48 26.33
CA GLY A 16 4.12 10.64 27.80
C GLY A 16 3.33 9.57 28.56
N SER A 17 2.75 8.58 27.89
CA SER A 17 2.23 7.37 28.56
C SER A 17 3.38 6.41 28.84
N SER A 18 3.56 5.99 30.10
CA SER A 18 4.60 4.99 30.41
C SER A 18 4.32 3.69 29.64
N ILE A 19 5.25 3.31 28.74
CA ILE A 19 5.26 2.04 28.00
C ILE A 19 4.94 0.86 28.93
N LYS A 20 5.38 0.92 30.19
CA LYS A 20 5.09 -0.06 31.24
C LYS A 20 3.58 -0.30 31.43
N LYS A 21 2.77 0.76 31.48
CA LYS A 21 1.30 0.64 31.64
C LYS A 21 0.64 -0.11 30.47
N ILE A 22 1.14 0.09 29.25
CA ILE A 22 0.59 -0.60 28.07
C ILE A 22 1.01 -2.07 28.08
N ILE A 23 2.28 -2.35 28.41
CA ILE A 23 2.77 -3.72 28.56
C ILE A 23 1.96 -4.46 29.65
N GLU A 24 1.70 -3.83 30.79
CA GLU A 24 0.86 -4.39 31.85
C GLU A 24 -0.55 -4.70 31.35
N LYS A 25 -1.19 -3.76 30.66
CA LYS A 25 -2.51 -3.99 30.04
C LYS A 25 -2.49 -5.18 29.08
N ILE A 26 -1.49 -5.29 28.22
CA ILE A 26 -1.37 -6.41 27.27
C ILE A 26 -1.19 -7.74 28.02
N LYS A 27 -0.37 -7.78 29.08
CA LYS A 27 -0.17 -8.97 29.92
C LYS A 27 -1.44 -9.41 30.64
N MET A 28 -2.33 -8.48 30.96
CA MET A 28 -3.62 -8.78 31.60
C MET A 28 -4.67 -9.35 30.63
N ILE A 29 -4.44 -9.28 29.31
CA ILE A 29 -5.35 -9.88 28.34
C ILE A 29 -5.20 -11.40 28.41
N ASP A 30 -6.23 -12.08 28.93
CA ASP A 30 -6.35 -13.54 28.87
C ASP A 30 -7.08 -13.95 27.58
N PRO A 31 -6.39 -14.54 26.58
CA PRO A 31 -7.01 -14.92 25.32
C PRO A 31 -8.15 -15.93 25.47
N LYS A 32 -8.13 -16.74 26.55
CA LYS A 32 -9.16 -17.75 26.82
C LYS A 32 -10.47 -17.14 27.31
N LYS A 33 -10.41 -15.94 27.89
CA LYS A 33 -11.59 -15.18 28.36
C LYS A 33 -12.18 -14.29 27.27
N ILE A 34 -11.49 -14.10 26.15
CA ILE A 34 -12.04 -13.36 25.01
C ILE A 34 -13.12 -14.22 24.36
N ASN A 35 -14.38 -13.80 24.49
CA ASN A 35 -15.50 -14.51 23.88
C ASN A 35 -15.55 -14.22 22.37
N ILE A 36 -14.98 -15.11 21.55
CA ILE A 36 -14.98 -15.01 20.09
C ILE A 36 -16.28 -15.57 19.47
N LYS A 37 -17.16 -16.20 20.26
CA LYS A 37 -18.33 -16.95 19.76
C LYS A 37 -19.32 -16.12 18.91
N ASN A 38 -19.30 -14.78 19.03
CA ASN A 38 -20.19 -13.90 18.27
C ASN A 38 -19.53 -13.21 17.06
N LYS A 39 -18.27 -13.52 16.73
CA LYS A 39 -17.61 -12.90 15.57
C LYS A 39 -18.03 -13.65 14.30
N LYS A 40 -18.91 -13.04 13.49
CA LYS A 40 -19.30 -13.57 12.17
C LYS A 40 -18.06 -13.67 11.28
N ILE A 41 -17.57 -14.89 11.06
CA ILE A 41 -16.53 -15.19 10.07
C ILE A 41 -17.19 -15.20 8.70
N LYS A 42 -16.70 -14.36 7.77
CA LYS A 42 -17.19 -14.35 6.40
C LYS A 42 -16.42 -15.36 5.55
N VAL A 43 -17.13 -16.04 4.65
CA VAL A 43 -16.54 -16.88 3.61
C VAL A 43 -16.76 -16.18 2.26
N TRP A 44 -15.68 -15.72 1.64
CA TRP A 44 -15.70 -15.03 0.37
C TRP A 44 -15.46 -16.01 -0.76
N LYS A 45 -16.37 -16.06 -1.74
CA LYS A 45 -16.20 -16.85 -2.96
C LYS A 45 -15.43 -16.02 -3.98
N ILE A 46 -14.26 -16.50 -4.39
CA ILE A 46 -13.39 -15.80 -5.33
C ILE A 46 -13.34 -16.58 -6.65
N PRO A 47 -13.82 -16.00 -7.75
CA PRO A 47 -13.72 -16.63 -9.06
C PRO A 47 -12.27 -16.68 -9.54
N VAL A 48 -11.82 -17.81 -10.08
CA VAL A 48 -10.46 -18.01 -10.59
C VAL A 48 -10.51 -18.68 -11.96
N CYS A 49 -9.77 -18.12 -12.90
CA CYS A 49 -9.49 -18.71 -14.20
C CYS A 49 -8.12 -19.40 -14.16
N TYR A 50 -8.08 -20.68 -14.51
CA TYR A 50 -6.88 -21.54 -14.54
C TYR A 50 -6.32 -21.74 -15.95
N ASP A 51 -6.82 -20.99 -16.94
CA ASP A 51 -6.32 -21.06 -18.33
C ASP A 51 -4.81 -20.81 -18.40
N LEU A 52 -4.10 -21.59 -19.22
CA LEU A 52 -2.64 -21.58 -19.31
C LEU A 52 -2.06 -20.20 -19.65
N GLU A 53 -2.83 -19.33 -20.32
CA GLU A 53 -2.41 -17.94 -20.58
C GLU A 53 -2.22 -17.12 -19.29
N PHE A 54 -2.97 -17.44 -18.24
CA PHE A 54 -2.94 -16.73 -16.96
C PHE A 54 -2.28 -17.53 -15.84
N ALA A 55 -2.00 -18.81 -16.08
CA ALA A 55 -1.45 -19.76 -15.14
C ALA A 55 -0.08 -20.31 -15.62
N PRO A 56 0.93 -19.45 -15.83
CA PRO A 56 2.17 -19.82 -16.52
C PRO A 56 2.97 -20.92 -15.81
N ASP A 57 2.80 -21.09 -14.49
CA ASP A 57 3.54 -22.06 -13.70
C ASP A 57 2.71 -23.32 -13.36
N ILE A 58 1.41 -23.39 -13.74
CA ILE A 58 0.54 -24.51 -13.33
C ILE A 58 1.02 -25.86 -13.84
N LYS A 59 1.52 -25.91 -15.07
CA LYS A 59 2.08 -27.13 -15.66
C LYS A 59 3.34 -27.57 -14.90
N ALA A 60 4.21 -26.65 -14.54
CA ALA A 60 5.42 -26.96 -13.77
C ALA A 60 5.08 -27.53 -12.38
N VAL A 61 4.06 -26.99 -11.70
CA VAL A 61 3.61 -27.51 -10.40
C VAL A 61 2.95 -28.89 -10.54
N SER A 62 2.17 -29.09 -11.61
CA SER A 62 1.55 -30.37 -11.98
C SER A 62 2.61 -31.45 -12.19
N ASP A 63 3.60 -31.16 -13.05
CA ASP A 63 4.70 -32.07 -13.39
C ASP A 63 5.53 -32.40 -12.13
N LEU A 64 5.82 -31.41 -11.27
CA LEU A 64 6.58 -31.60 -10.03
C LEU A 64 5.90 -32.59 -9.06
N ASN A 65 4.56 -32.57 -8.99
CA ASN A 65 3.79 -33.36 -8.06
C ASN A 65 3.25 -34.68 -8.66
N ASN A 66 3.55 -34.97 -9.92
CA ASN A 66 3.04 -36.14 -10.64
C ASN A 66 1.50 -36.27 -10.60
N ILE A 67 0.81 -35.15 -10.76
CA ILE A 67 -0.66 -35.08 -10.86
C ILE A 67 -1.05 -34.38 -12.15
N SER A 68 -2.29 -34.56 -12.61
CA SER A 68 -2.79 -33.78 -13.74
C SER A 68 -3.08 -32.33 -13.35
N ILE A 69 -3.11 -31.42 -14.33
CA ILE A 69 -3.50 -30.02 -14.10
C ILE A 69 -4.93 -29.97 -13.51
N GLN A 70 -5.82 -30.84 -13.98
CA GLN A 70 -7.18 -30.93 -13.47
C GLN A 70 -7.22 -31.34 -12.00
N ASP A 71 -6.44 -32.36 -11.61
CA ASP A 71 -6.33 -32.76 -10.20
C ASP A 71 -5.78 -31.62 -9.33
N LEU A 72 -4.78 -30.88 -9.82
CA LEU A 72 -4.23 -29.72 -9.12
C LEU A 72 -5.32 -28.66 -8.86
N ILE A 73 -6.10 -28.34 -9.89
CA ILE A 73 -7.22 -27.39 -9.82
C ILE A 73 -8.25 -27.88 -8.80
N GLU A 74 -8.69 -29.13 -8.90
CA GLU A 74 -9.66 -29.71 -7.97
C GLU A 74 -9.18 -29.71 -6.52
N ILE A 75 -7.91 -30.07 -6.29
CA ILE A 75 -7.30 -30.03 -4.96
C ILE A 75 -7.28 -28.60 -4.43
N HIS A 76 -6.94 -27.61 -5.25
CA HIS A 76 -6.93 -26.20 -4.85
C HIS A 76 -8.35 -25.66 -4.57
N LEU A 77 -9.36 -26.08 -5.34
CA LEU A 77 -10.76 -25.68 -5.15
C LEU A 77 -11.43 -26.39 -3.95
N SER A 78 -10.98 -27.58 -3.59
CA SER A 78 -11.59 -28.41 -2.54
C SER A 78 -11.53 -27.80 -1.13
N LYS A 79 -10.68 -26.79 -0.93
CA LYS A 79 -10.42 -26.20 0.39
C LYS A 79 -11.03 -24.82 0.52
N THR A 80 -11.44 -24.52 1.76
CA THR A 80 -11.69 -23.17 2.23
C THR A 80 -10.47 -22.72 3.03
N TYR A 81 -9.83 -21.63 2.59
CA TYR A 81 -8.59 -21.14 3.15
C TYR A 81 -8.83 -20.02 4.16
N ASP A 82 -8.14 -20.08 5.30
CA ASP A 82 -8.10 -18.96 6.24
C ASP A 82 -7.27 -17.80 5.66
N VAL A 83 -7.74 -16.57 5.79
CA VAL A 83 -6.89 -15.39 5.57
C VAL A 83 -5.98 -15.25 6.79
N LEU A 84 -4.75 -15.74 6.68
CA LEU A 84 -3.81 -15.79 7.81
C LEU A 84 -3.25 -14.41 8.12
N SER A 85 -2.88 -13.67 7.07
CA SER A 85 -2.40 -12.30 7.15
C SER A 85 -2.66 -11.58 5.83
N MET A 86 -2.63 -10.26 5.90
CA MET A 86 -2.63 -9.40 4.72
C MET A 86 -1.46 -8.43 4.83
N GLY A 87 -0.76 -8.18 3.73
CA GLY A 87 0.53 -7.47 3.75
C GLY A 87 1.45 -7.88 2.61
N PHE A 88 2.69 -7.39 2.58
CA PHE A 88 3.59 -7.35 1.40
C PHE A 88 3.18 -6.28 0.37
N LEU A 89 1.93 -6.30 -0.08
CA LEU A 89 1.28 -5.22 -0.85
C LEU A 89 -0.08 -4.89 -0.22
N PRO A 90 -0.62 -3.66 -0.40
CA PRO A 90 -1.96 -3.34 0.06
C PRO A 90 -2.99 -4.32 -0.53
N GLY A 91 -3.69 -5.06 0.34
CA GLY A 91 -4.67 -6.08 -0.06
C GLY A 91 -4.12 -7.45 -0.45
N PHE A 92 -2.80 -7.67 -0.42
CA PHE A 92 -2.23 -8.99 -0.70
C PHE A 92 -2.60 -9.97 0.42
N MET A 93 -3.11 -11.14 0.05
CA MET A 93 -3.64 -12.12 0.98
C MET A 93 -2.72 -13.33 1.08
N TYR A 94 -2.24 -13.63 2.29
CA TYR A 94 -1.63 -14.92 2.61
C TYR A 94 -2.72 -15.86 3.10
N LEU A 95 -2.98 -16.90 2.32
CA LEU A 95 -4.05 -17.85 2.59
C LEU A 95 -3.50 -19.12 3.25
N GLY A 96 -4.39 -19.80 3.98
CA GLY A 96 -4.11 -20.94 4.84
C GLY A 96 -3.48 -22.15 4.16
N LYS A 97 -3.34 -23.24 4.95
CA LYS A 97 -2.58 -24.41 4.53
C LYS A 97 -3.17 -25.09 3.29
N THR A 98 -2.39 -25.21 2.23
CA THR A 98 -2.73 -25.99 1.02
C THR A 98 -2.71 -27.50 1.31
N ASP A 99 -3.19 -28.30 0.37
CA ASP A 99 -2.99 -29.75 0.40
C ASP A 99 -1.54 -30.08 0.09
N ASN A 100 -0.95 -31.07 0.76
CA ASN A 100 0.43 -31.46 0.53
C ASN A 100 0.65 -32.00 -0.89
N ARG A 101 -0.40 -32.47 -1.57
CA ARG A 101 -0.36 -32.95 -2.97
C ARG A 101 -0.09 -31.84 -4.01
N ILE A 102 -0.25 -30.57 -3.63
CA ILE A 102 0.03 -29.41 -4.49
C ILE A 102 1.17 -28.55 -3.92
N HIS A 103 2.01 -29.16 -3.09
CA HIS A 103 3.15 -28.50 -2.49
C HIS A 103 4.18 -28.13 -3.56
N CYS A 104 4.77 -26.94 -3.45
CA CYS A 104 5.86 -26.52 -4.32
C CYS A 104 6.72 -25.46 -3.63
N GLU A 105 8.03 -25.48 -3.86
CA GLU A 105 8.93 -24.45 -3.35
C GLU A 105 8.73 -23.11 -4.08
N ARG A 106 9.23 -22.02 -3.48
CA ARG A 106 9.31 -20.74 -4.19
C ARG A 106 10.22 -20.86 -5.40
N LYS A 107 9.91 -20.11 -6.45
CA LYS A 107 10.77 -19.96 -7.62
C LYS A 107 12.14 -19.40 -7.19
N VAL A 108 13.21 -20.06 -7.61
CA VAL A 108 14.60 -19.62 -7.35
C VAL A 108 14.84 -18.23 -7.95
N LYS A 109 14.35 -18.01 -9.17
CA LYS A 109 14.33 -16.70 -9.83
C LYS A 109 12.91 -16.12 -9.81
N PRO A 110 12.65 -15.06 -9.03
CA PRO A 110 11.35 -14.39 -9.03
C PRO A 110 10.96 -13.87 -10.42
N SER A 111 9.67 -13.96 -10.74
CA SER A 111 9.09 -13.27 -11.89
C SER A 111 9.08 -11.76 -11.60
N LEU A 112 9.45 -10.93 -12.56
CA LEU A 112 9.48 -9.47 -12.38
C LEU A 112 8.08 -8.84 -12.46
N ASN A 113 7.20 -9.40 -13.30
CA ASN A 113 5.87 -8.86 -13.57
C ASN A 113 4.81 -9.95 -13.36
N ILE A 114 4.35 -10.13 -12.12
CA ILE A 114 3.16 -10.94 -11.82
C ILE A 114 1.95 -10.04 -11.96
N LYS A 115 0.96 -10.45 -12.76
CA LYS A 115 -0.24 -9.67 -13.06
C LYS A 115 -1.09 -9.42 -11.81
N LYS A 116 -1.79 -8.28 -11.77
CA LYS A 116 -2.86 -8.02 -10.79
C LYS A 116 -3.90 -9.15 -10.85
N GLY A 117 -4.30 -9.65 -9.69
CA GLY A 117 -5.27 -10.75 -9.55
C GLY A 117 -4.66 -12.15 -9.63
N SER A 118 -3.36 -12.30 -9.90
CA SER A 118 -2.73 -13.62 -9.98
C SER A 118 -2.85 -14.41 -8.67
N ILE A 119 -3.09 -15.71 -8.80
CA ILE A 119 -3.15 -16.70 -7.72
C ILE A 119 -1.82 -17.46 -7.69
N GLY A 120 -1.14 -17.42 -6.56
CA GLY A 120 0.18 -18.05 -6.40
C GLY A 120 0.13 -19.25 -5.44
N LEU A 121 0.98 -20.24 -5.69
CA LEU A 121 1.33 -21.32 -4.76
C LEU A 121 2.80 -21.25 -4.37
N ALA A 122 3.05 -21.43 -3.07
CA ALA A 122 4.39 -21.63 -2.53
C ALA A 122 4.32 -22.26 -1.14
N LEU A 123 5.27 -23.16 -0.87
CA LEU A 123 5.33 -23.99 0.33
C LEU A 123 3.96 -24.65 0.57
N ASN A 124 3.39 -24.40 1.75
CA ASN A 124 2.07 -24.89 2.12
C ASN A 124 1.02 -23.77 2.09
N GLN A 125 1.14 -22.80 1.19
CA GLN A 125 0.26 -21.63 1.14
C GLN A 125 -0.18 -21.32 -0.29
N THR A 126 -1.32 -20.64 -0.38
CA THR A 126 -1.79 -19.96 -1.59
C THR A 126 -1.91 -18.45 -1.31
N CYS A 127 -1.89 -17.62 -2.35
CA CYS A 127 -2.00 -16.17 -2.21
C CYS A 127 -2.73 -15.53 -3.37
N ILE A 128 -3.08 -14.25 -3.21
CA ILE A 128 -3.66 -13.43 -4.28
C ILE A 128 -2.90 -12.11 -4.35
N TYR A 129 -2.38 -11.79 -5.55
CA TYR A 129 -1.66 -10.55 -5.83
C TYR A 129 -2.68 -9.41 -6.11
N PRO A 130 -2.68 -8.30 -5.34
CA PRO A 130 -3.66 -7.22 -5.47
C PRO A 130 -3.32 -6.21 -6.57
N THR A 131 -2.04 -6.16 -6.96
CA THR A 131 -1.47 -5.24 -7.94
C THR A 131 -0.37 -5.97 -8.72
N GLU A 132 0.05 -5.40 -9.84
CA GLU A 132 1.21 -5.91 -10.56
C GLU A 132 2.47 -5.72 -9.71
N SER A 133 3.32 -6.76 -9.60
CA SER A 133 4.53 -6.72 -8.79
C SER A 133 5.49 -7.87 -9.11
N PRO A 134 6.78 -7.77 -8.73
CA PRO A 134 7.65 -8.93 -8.72
C PRO A 134 7.26 -9.94 -7.63
N GLY A 135 7.52 -11.23 -7.86
CA GLY A 135 7.30 -12.27 -6.85
C GLY A 135 7.83 -13.65 -7.23
N GLY A 136 8.03 -14.48 -6.21
CA GLY A 136 8.63 -15.82 -6.34
C GLY A 136 7.65 -16.97 -6.12
N TRP A 137 6.34 -16.72 -6.23
CA TRP A 137 5.32 -17.77 -6.12
C TRP A 137 5.05 -18.37 -7.50
N ASN A 138 4.64 -19.63 -7.54
CA ASN A 138 4.23 -20.31 -8.77
C ASN A 138 2.80 -19.88 -9.11
N ILE A 139 2.59 -19.19 -10.23
CA ILE A 139 1.30 -18.66 -10.63
C ILE A 139 0.47 -19.73 -11.31
N ILE A 140 -0.67 -20.05 -10.69
CA ILE A 140 -1.56 -21.13 -11.12
C ILE A 140 -2.91 -20.63 -11.63
N GLY A 141 -3.20 -19.33 -11.56
CA GLY A 141 -4.47 -18.80 -12.06
C GLY A 141 -4.59 -17.31 -11.84
N ILE A 142 -5.76 -16.76 -12.15
CA ILE A 142 -6.05 -15.32 -12.03
C ILE A 142 -7.51 -15.08 -11.62
N THR A 143 -7.73 -14.07 -10.78
CA THR A 143 -9.07 -13.59 -10.43
C THR A 143 -9.34 -12.21 -11.04
N PRO A 144 -10.57 -11.91 -11.50
CA PRO A 144 -10.94 -10.56 -11.91
C PRO A 144 -11.30 -9.66 -10.72
N ILE A 145 -11.31 -10.19 -9.49
CA ILE A 145 -11.72 -9.41 -8.31
C ILE A 145 -10.69 -8.33 -7.99
N GLU A 146 -11.18 -7.10 -7.83
CA GLU A 146 -10.39 -6.03 -7.25
C GLU A 146 -10.25 -6.23 -5.74
N LEU A 147 -9.05 -6.58 -5.30
CA LEU A 147 -8.76 -6.88 -3.88
C LEU A 147 -8.58 -5.63 -3.03
N PHE A 148 -8.16 -4.53 -3.66
CA PHE A 148 -7.83 -3.28 -3.00
C PHE A 148 -8.28 -2.10 -3.84
N ASN A 149 -9.14 -1.25 -3.26
CA ASN A 149 -9.64 -0.04 -3.91
C ASN A 149 -9.58 1.14 -2.93
N LEU A 150 -8.76 2.14 -3.25
CA LEU A 150 -8.56 3.33 -2.41
C LEU A 150 -9.79 4.24 -2.32
N GLN A 151 -10.68 4.19 -3.31
CA GLN A 151 -11.90 5.01 -3.37
C GLN A 151 -13.04 4.42 -2.53
N SER A 152 -12.87 3.22 -1.97
CA SER A 152 -13.89 2.55 -1.16
C SER A 152 -13.73 2.88 0.32
N ASN A 153 -14.84 3.10 1.02
CA ASN A 153 -14.90 3.21 2.49
C ASN A 153 -14.36 1.95 3.20
N SER A 154 -14.31 0.81 2.51
CA SER A 154 -13.63 -0.41 2.95
C SER A 154 -12.63 -0.81 1.86
N PRO A 155 -11.36 -0.36 1.95
CA PRO A 155 -10.39 -0.54 0.86
C PRO A 155 -10.11 -2.00 0.51
N CYS A 156 -10.25 -2.90 1.49
CA CYS A 156 -10.28 -4.34 1.28
C CYS A 156 -11.66 -4.88 1.67
N PHE A 157 -12.20 -5.83 0.90
CA PHE A 157 -13.43 -6.54 1.31
C PHE A 157 -13.18 -7.57 2.41
N SER A 158 -11.98 -8.17 2.43
CA SER A 158 -11.57 -9.23 3.37
C SER A 158 -10.61 -8.69 4.44
N LYS A 159 -10.48 -9.44 5.53
CA LYS A 159 -9.59 -9.16 6.66
C LYS A 159 -9.00 -10.45 7.24
N PRO A 160 -7.87 -10.39 7.97
CA PRO A 160 -7.35 -11.55 8.69
C PRO A 160 -8.42 -12.21 9.58
N GLY A 161 -8.52 -13.53 9.47
CA GLY A 161 -9.54 -14.35 10.12
C GLY A 161 -10.81 -14.61 9.31
N ASP A 162 -11.06 -13.89 8.21
CA ASP A 162 -12.05 -14.31 7.21
C ASP A 162 -11.55 -15.54 6.44
N LYS A 163 -12.40 -16.10 5.58
CA LYS A 163 -12.11 -17.28 4.77
C LYS A 163 -12.30 -17.00 3.28
N ILE A 164 -11.48 -17.63 2.45
CA ILE A 164 -11.59 -17.61 0.98
C ILE A 164 -11.93 -19.01 0.48
N GLN A 165 -12.93 -19.10 -0.38
CA GLN A 165 -13.23 -20.30 -1.16
C GLN A 165 -13.10 -19.94 -2.65
N PHE A 166 -12.25 -20.65 -3.36
CA PHE A 166 -12.10 -20.43 -4.79
C PHE A 166 -13.20 -21.14 -5.58
N VAL A 167 -13.61 -20.53 -6.68
CA VAL A 167 -14.59 -21.09 -7.61
C VAL A 167 -14.03 -20.93 -9.02
N GLU A 168 -13.98 -22.01 -9.78
CA GLU A 168 -13.50 -21.95 -11.15
C GLU A 168 -14.44 -21.14 -12.05
N ILE A 169 -13.84 -20.34 -12.94
CA ILE A 169 -14.53 -19.68 -14.05
C ILE A 169 -13.78 -19.91 -15.35
N SER A 170 -14.49 -19.88 -16.46
CA SER A 170 -13.89 -19.98 -17.79
C SER A 170 -13.12 -18.70 -18.16
N LYS A 171 -12.22 -18.82 -19.14
CA LYS A 171 -11.55 -17.67 -19.77
C LYS A 171 -12.53 -16.63 -20.30
N SER A 172 -13.64 -17.05 -20.91
CA SER A 172 -14.65 -16.13 -21.43
C SER A 172 -15.34 -15.35 -20.31
N GLN A 173 -15.66 -16.00 -19.19
CA GLN A 173 -16.23 -15.35 -18.00
C GLN A 173 -15.25 -14.35 -17.37
N TYR A 174 -13.96 -14.69 -17.31
CA TYR A 174 -12.91 -13.79 -16.82
C TYR A 174 -12.82 -12.52 -17.67
N VAL A 175 -12.73 -12.67 -19.00
CA VAL A 175 -12.65 -11.54 -19.93
C VAL A 175 -13.89 -10.66 -19.86
N SER A 176 -15.09 -11.25 -19.78
CA SER A 176 -16.34 -10.49 -19.61
C SER A 176 -16.38 -9.69 -18.32
N SER A 177 -15.87 -10.25 -17.21
CA SER A 177 -15.83 -9.58 -15.91
C SER A 177 -14.94 -8.33 -15.93
N LEU A 178 -13.81 -8.39 -16.63
CA LEU A 178 -12.91 -7.23 -16.79
C LEU A 178 -13.54 -6.11 -17.61
N LYS A 179 -14.26 -6.43 -18.69
CA LYS A 179 -14.93 -5.43 -19.54
C LYS A 179 -15.95 -4.61 -18.75
N ILE A 180 -16.68 -5.24 -17.83
CA ILE A 180 -17.65 -4.56 -16.97
C ILE A 180 -16.95 -3.56 -16.04
N GLN A 181 -15.81 -3.94 -15.45
CA GLN A 181 -15.04 -3.07 -14.55
C GLN A 181 -14.43 -1.88 -15.29
N ILE A 182 -13.90 -2.08 -16.49
CA ILE A 182 -13.28 -0.99 -17.29
C ILE A 182 -14.30 0.11 -17.62
N ASN A 183 -15.53 -0.27 -17.97
CA ASN A 183 -16.60 0.70 -18.27
C ASN A 183 -17.03 1.54 -17.05
N GLN A 184 -16.66 1.12 -15.83
CA GLN A 184 -16.98 1.84 -14.59
C GLN A 184 -15.87 2.79 -14.13
N ILE A 185 -14.65 2.73 -14.70
CA ILE A 185 -13.43 3.38 -14.15
C ILE A 185 -12.90 4.54 -15.04
N LEU A 186 -13.73 5.12 -15.92
CA LEU A 186 -13.33 6.29 -16.72
C LEU A 186 -13.31 7.60 -15.91
N LEU A 187 -12.32 7.74 -15.02
CA LEU A 187 -11.87 9.01 -14.44
C LEU A 187 -10.34 9.00 -14.40
N SER A 188 -9.71 9.61 -15.40
CA SER A 188 -8.27 9.79 -15.48
C SER A 188 -7.83 10.99 -14.63
N TYR A 189 -6.86 10.76 -13.73
CA TYR A 189 -6.22 11.80 -12.92
C TYR A 189 -4.89 12.21 -13.57
N ASP A 190 -4.66 13.52 -13.74
CA ASP A 190 -3.46 14.06 -14.38
C ASP A 190 -2.34 14.26 -13.34
N LYS A 191 -1.25 13.49 -13.48
CA LYS A 191 -0.10 13.46 -12.57
C LYS A 191 0.99 14.50 -12.90
N SER A 192 0.74 15.43 -13.83
CA SER A 192 1.80 16.23 -14.48
C SER A 192 2.33 17.45 -13.71
N TYR A 193 1.92 17.69 -12.46
CA TYR A 193 2.18 18.98 -11.79
C TYR A 193 3.56 19.17 -11.14
N PHE A 194 4.35 18.12 -10.89
CA PHE A 194 5.66 18.25 -10.23
C PHE A 194 6.80 17.72 -11.10
N LYS A 195 7.67 18.61 -11.58
CA LYS A 195 8.93 18.25 -12.26
C LYS A 195 10.07 18.21 -11.23
N GLY A 196 10.40 17.03 -10.72
CA GLY A 196 11.52 16.73 -9.81
C GLY A 196 11.74 15.22 -9.76
N LEU A 197 12.85 14.71 -9.17
CA LEU A 197 13.12 13.27 -9.15
C LEU A 197 11.98 12.50 -8.46
N TYR A 198 11.59 12.98 -7.28
CA TYR A 198 10.47 12.47 -6.51
C TYR A 198 9.96 13.58 -5.60
N THR A 199 8.88 14.23 -6.02
CA THR A 199 8.20 15.32 -5.30
C THR A 199 6.78 14.90 -4.99
N THR A 200 6.39 14.95 -3.73
CA THR A 200 5.10 14.44 -3.25
C THR A 200 4.51 15.37 -2.21
N ILE A 201 3.19 15.35 -2.05
CA ILE A 201 2.54 15.96 -0.88
C ILE A 201 2.62 14.93 0.26
N GLN A 202 3.09 15.35 1.44
CA GLN A 202 3.30 14.55 2.65
C GLN A 202 2.62 15.20 3.87
N ASP A 203 2.09 14.36 4.78
CA ASP A 203 1.55 14.71 6.09
C ASP A 203 2.09 13.71 7.14
N LYS A 204 1.47 13.62 8.32
CA LYS A 204 1.89 12.70 9.39
C LYS A 204 1.84 11.20 9.02
N GLY A 205 1.18 10.84 7.93
CA GLY A 205 0.97 9.48 7.49
C GLY A 205 -0.33 8.83 7.98
N ARG A 206 -0.50 7.58 7.58
CA ARG A 206 -1.68 6.74 7.75
C ARG A 206 -1.44 5.69 8.84
N PHE A 207 -2.31 5.69 9.84
CA PHE A 207 -2.25 4.77 10.96
C PHE A 207 -3.49 3.85 10.96
N GLY A 208 -3.36 2.64 11.51
CA GLY A 208 -4.48 1.69 11.62
C GLY A 208 -4.69 0.75 10.43
N TYR A 209 -4.07 0.99 9.27
CA TYR A 209 -4.27 0.19 8.04
C TYR A 209 -3.15 -0.83 7.73
N ARG A 210 -2.16 -0.99 8.62
CA ARG A 210 -1.04 -1.92 8.38
C ARG A 210 -1.47 -3.38 8.35
N ASN A 211 -2.57 -3.72 9.02
CA ASN A 211 -3.18 -5.05 8.99
C ASN A 211 -3.70 -5.47 7.61
N ILE A 212 -3.86 -4.53 6.68
CA ILE A 212 -4.19 -4.78 5.27
C ILE A 212 -3.04 -4.41 4.32
N GLY A 213 -1.83 -4.21 4.85
CA GLY A 213 -0.62 -3.97 4.06
C GLY A 213 -0.35 -2.53 3.65
N VAL A 214 -1.20 -1.56 4.03
CA VAL A 214 -0.99 -0.14 3.74
C VAL A 214 0.17 0.40 4.59
N PRO A 215 1.23 0.99 3.99
CA PRO A 215 2.34 1.55 4.74
C PRO A 215 1.90 2.80 5.52
N SER A 216 2.64 3.19 6.56
CA SER A 216 2.32 4.46 7.24
C SER A 216 2.55 5.66 6.35
N SER A 217 3.57 5.67 5.48
CA SER A 217 3.90 6.86 4.68
C SER A 217 4.15 8.07 5.60
N GLY A 218 3.93 9.28 5.08
CA GLY A 218 4.16 10.54 5.75
C GLY A 218 5.54 11.11 5.41
N TYR A 219 5.78 12.32 5.90
CA TYR A 219 7.09 12.96 5.80
C TYR A 219 8.17 12.06 6.41
N MET A 220 9.33 11.96 5.74
CA MET A 220 10.42 11.10 6.21
C MET A 220 11.16 11.70 7.43
N ASP A 221 11.28 13.03 7.47
CA ASP A 221 11.85 13.81 8.55
C ASP A 221 10.74 14.72 9.11
N SER A 222 10.13 14.24 10.19
CA SER A 222 9.04 14.90 10.88
C SER A 222 9.43 16.22 11.49
N GLU A 223 10.66 16.35 11.98
CA GLU A 223 11.09 17.57 12.66
C GLU A 223 11.17 18.72 11.67
N SER A 224 11.81 18.51 10.51
CA SER A 224 11.87 19.52 9.47
C SER A 224 10.49 19.86 8.90
N ALA A 225 9.65 18.85 8.63
CA ALA A 225 8.30 19.05 8.11
C ALA A 225 7.41 19.85 9.08
N GLU A 226 7.36 19.44 10.35
CA GLU A 226 6.59 20.14 11.38
C GLU A 226 7.13 21.55 11.62
N THR A 227 8.47 21.73 11.59
CA THR A 227 9.10 23.06 11.70
C THR A 227 8.69 23.99 10.56
N ALA A 228 8.64 23.51 9.31
CA ALA A 228 8.20 24.32 8.17
C ALA A 228 6.77 24.84 8.36
N ASN A 229 5.87 23.98 8.84
CA ASN A 229 4.51 24.36 9.15
C ASN A 229 4.44 25.39 10.28
N LEU A 230 5.17 25.15 11.38
CA LEU A 230 5.14 26.04 12.55
C LEU A 230 5.67 27.44 12.26
N ILE A 231 6.73 27.58 11.45
CA ILE A 231 7.33 28.88 11.09
C ILE A 231 6.31 29.82 10.42
N ILE A 232 5.37 29.28 9.64
CA ILE A 232 4.34 30.07 8.94
C ILE A 232 2.95 29.99 9.61
N ASN A 233 2.91 29.53 10.86
CA ASN A 233 1.69 29.38 11.66
C ASN A 233 0.64 28.40 11.09
N ASN A 234 1.07 27.40 10.34
CA ASN A 234 0.23 26.25 9.99
C ASN A 234 0.13 25.27 11.18
N PRO A 235 -0.95 24.47 11.27
CA PRO A 235 -0.96 23.30 12.14
C PRO A 235 0.25 22.39 11.86
N LYS A 236 0.84 21.81 12.90
CA LYS A 236 2.06 20.99 12.76
C LYS A 236 1.92 19.85 11.73
N ASP A 237 0.75 19.24 11.64
CA ASP A 237 0.46 18.11 10.75
C ASP A 237 -0.20 18.53 9.43
N ASN A 238 -0.13 19.82 9.07
CA ASN A 238 -0.64 20.31 7.79
C ASN A 238 0.13 19.66 6.62
N PRO A 239 -0.55 19.20 5.57
CA PRO A 239 0.11 18.65 4.39
C PRO A 239 1.05 19.68 3.74
N LEU A 240 2.22 19.22 3.30
CA LEU A 240 3.24 20.03 2.65
C LEU A 240 3.94 19.26 1.54
N ILE A 241 4.79 19.91 0.76
CA ILE A 241 5.54 19.26 -0.32
C ILE A 241 6.86 18.71 0.24
N GLU A 242 7.14 17.42 0.03
CA GLU A 242 8.45 16.79 0.24
C GLU A 242 9.12 16.58 -1.13
N ALA A 243 10.36 17.06 -1.27
CA ALA A 243 11.18 16.85 -2.47
C ALA A 243 12.47 16.11 -2.13
N THR A 244 12.84 15.11 -2.95
CA THR A 244 14.00 14.24 -2.73
C THR A 244 15.10 14.48 -3.77
N LEU A 245 16.31 14.78 -3.31
CA LEU A 245 17.58 14.98 -4.05
C LEU A 245 17.58 16.10 -5.13
N ILE A 246 16.62 16.07 -6.04
CA ILE A 246 16.42 17.07 -7.10
C ILE A 246 15.10 17.77 -6.81
N GLY A 247 15.17 19.05 -6.47
CA GLY A 247 14.02 19.86 -6.13
C GLY A 247 13.12 20.22 -7.33
N PRO A 248 11.86 20.59 -7.06
CA PRO A 248 10.94 21.05 -8.10
C PRO A 248 11.16 22.51 -8.47
N THR A 249 10.62 22.91 -9.62
CA THR A 249 10.31 24.31 -9.96
C THR A 249 8.81 24.52 -9.88
N LEU A 250 8.37 25.51 -9.10
CA LEU A 250 6.97 25.79 -8.80
C LEU A 250 6.64 27.24 -9.18
N GLU A 251 5.53 27.43 -9.89
CA GLU A 251 5.00 28.76 -10.20
C GLU A 251 3.79 29.03 -9.29
N PHE A 252 3.79 30.16 -8.59
CA PHE A 252 2.69 30.55 -7.71
C PHE A 252 1.55 31.19 -8.48
N LYS A 253 0.37 30.57 -8.47
CA LYS A 253 -0.83 31.12 -9.11
C LYS A 253 -1.58 32.14 -8.25
N LYS A 254 -1.20 32.28 -6.98
CA LYS A 254 -1.73 33.23 -5.98
C LYS A 254 -0.61 33.63 -5.03
N SER A 255 -0.69 34.82 -4.44
CA SER A 255 0.22 35.22 -3.36
C SER A 255 0.01 34.34 -2.13
N ALA A 256 1.09 34.03 -1.43
CA ALA A 256 1.11 33.17 -0.26
C ALA A 256 2.33 33.48 0.63
N VAL A 257 2.38 32.86 1.81
CA VAL A 257 3.60 32.77 2.62
C VAL A 257 4.07 31.32 2.58
N ILE A 258 5.36 31.10 2.37
CA ILE A 258 5.96 29.77 2.34
C ILE A 258 7.09 29.64 3.35
N CYS A 259 7.45 28.40 3.69
CA CYS A 259 8.70 28.10 4.38
C CYS A 259 9.33 26.84 3.80
N ILE A 260 10.67 26.85 3.72
CA ILE A 260 11.48 25.74 3.22
C ILE A 260 12.39 25.26 4.34
N THR A 261 12.39 23.96 4.65
CA THR A 261 13.24 23.35 5.68
C THR A 261 13.85 22.02 5.19
N GLY A 262 14.62 21.35 6.04
CA GLY A 262 15.31 20.10 5.73
C GLY A 262 16.73 20.32 5.25
N GLY A 263 17.14 19.55 4.23
CA GLY A 263 18.46 19.63 3.61
C GLY A 263 18.73 20.96 2.88
N GLU A 264 19.98 21.15 2.49
CA GLU A 264 20.45 22.34 1.77
C GLU A 264 20.24 22.16 0.27
N PHE A 265 19.23 22.84 -0.26
CA PHE A 265 18.87 22.83 -1.70
C PHE A 265 19.06 24.21 -2.35
N SER A 266 19.68 25.17 -1.65
CA SER A 266 19.95 26.53 -2.12
C SER A 266 18.81 27.14 -2.95
N PRO A 267 17.59 27.26 -2.38
CA PRO A 267 16.41 27.66 -3.13
C PRO A 267 16.54 29.07 -3.70
N THR A 268 15.89 29.32 -4.83
CA THR A 268 15.78 30.64 -5.45
C THR A 268 14.33 31.01 -5.71
N LEU A 269 13.98 32.28 -5.49
CA LEU A 269 12.72 32.88 -5.90
C LEU A 269 13.02 33.89 -7.00
N ASN A 270 12.46 33.70 -8.20
CA ASN A 270 12.76 34.50 -9.38
C ASN A 270 14.28 34.65 -9.61
N ASP A 271 15.00 33.53 -9.54
CA ASP A 271 16.47 33.41 -9.65
C ASP A 271 17.30 34.12 -8.55
N ILE A 272 16.65 34.70 -7.54
CA ILE A 272 17.32 35.29 -6.37
C ILE A 272 17.36 34.27 -5.24
N LYS A 273 18.54 34.04 -4.65
CA LYS A 273 18.69 33.10 -3.53
C LYS A 273 17.88 33.55 -2.31
N ILE A 274 17.15 32.61 -1.70
CA ILE A 274 16.36 32.82 -0.48
C ILE A 274 16.87 31.93 0.66
N SER A 275 16.60 32.34 1.90
CA SER A 275 16.98 31.58 3.10
C SER A 275 15.92 30.54 3.47
N SER A 276 16.37 29.30 3.71
CA SER A 276 15.56 28.29 4.39
C SER A 276 15.27 28.68 5.85
N TYR A 277 14.33 28.00 6.50
CA TYR A 277 13.92 28.21 7.91
C TYR A 277 13.41 29.62 8.21
N SER A 278 12.76 30.26 7.25
CA SER A 278 12.11 31.56 7.42
C SER A 278 10.78 31.61 6.69
N ALA A 279 9.89 32.51 7.12
CA ALA A 279 8.66 32.83 6.39
C ALA A 279 9.02 33.72 5.19
N ILE A 280 8.60 33.31 3.99
CA ILE A 280 8.92 33.98 2.74
C ILE A 280 7.60 34.34 2.06
N GLU A 281 7.37 35.62 1.82
CA GLU A 281 6.24 36.08 1.03
C GLU A 281 6.51 35.81 -0.45
N VAL A 282 5.52 35.24 -1.13
CA VAL A 282 5.54 35.01 -2.58
C VAL A 282 4.30 35.62 -3.19
N ASN A 283 4.45 36.14 -4.40
CA ASN A 283 3.40 36.76 -5.18
C ASN A 283 2.90 35.84 -6.29
N LYS A 284 1.69 36.13 -6.78
CA LYS A 284 1.20 35.52 -8.02
C LYS A 284 2.20 35.79 -9.17
N GLY A 285 2.63 34.73 -9.84
CA GLY A 285 3.58 34.75 -10.94
C GLY A 285 5.02 34.45 -10.51
N ASP A 286 5.32 34.45 -9.20
CA ASP A 286 6.66 34.12 -8.73
C ASP A 286 7.00 32.65 -9.02
N ILE A 287 8.27 32.42 -9.33
CA ILE A 287 8.82 31.10 -9.61
C ILE A 287 9.80 30.74 -8.49
N LEU A 288 9.44 29.72 -7.71
CA LEU A 288 10.34 29.08 -6.75
C LEU A 288 11.04 27.92 -7.40
N LYS A 289 12.36 27.91 -7.33
CA LYS A 289 13.20 26.78 -7.75
C LYS A 289 13.93 26.22 -6.55
N ILE A 290 13.69 24.94 -6.30
CA ILE A 290 14.48 24.15 -5.36
C ILE A 290 15.57 23.45 -6.19
N ASN A 291 16.85 23.72 -5.91
CA ASN A 291 17.95 23.17 -6.71
C ASN A 291 18.27 21.72 -6.29
N ASN A 292 19.46 21.22 -6.64
CA ASN A 292 19.91 19.91 -6.18
C ASN A 292 20.43 20.01 -4.75
N SER A 293 20.22 18.95 -3.96
CA SER A 293 20.73 18.89 -2.60
C SER A 293 22.26 18.87 -2.57
N SER A 294 22.86 19.73 -1.74
CA SER A 294 24.29 19.66 -1.40
C SER A 294 24.55 19.00 -0.04
N ILE A 295 23.60 19.09 0.90
CA ILE A 295 23.65 18.45 2.22
C ILE A 295 22.26 17.95 2.60
N GLY A 296 22.16 16.72 3.11
CA GLY A 296 20.86 16.06 3.33
C GLY A 296 20.25 15.55 2.02
N SER A 297 19.07 14.93 2.08
CA SER A 297 18.45 14.31 0.89
C SER A 297 17.03 14.74 0.62
N ARG A 298 16.40 15.47 1.55
CA ARG A 298 15.02 15.93 1.45
C ARG A 298 14.88 17.35 1.93
N CYS A 299 14.03 18.12 1.27
CA CYS A 299 13.52 19.39 1.79
C CYS A 299 12.00 19.38 1.81
N TYR A 300 11.45 20.25 2.64
CA TYR A 300 10.02 20.40 2.85
C TYR A 300 9.60 21.82 2.52
N ILE A 301 8.53 21.98 1.75
CA ILE A 301 7.98 23.28 1.35
C ILE A 301 6.57 23.36 1.91
N SER A 302 6.40 24.13 2.98
CA SER A 302 5.09 24.46 3.53
C SER A 302 4.55 25.74 2.90
N ILE A 303 3.25 25.78 2.67
CA ILE A 303 2.52 26.94 2.12
C ILE A 303 1.44 27.29 3.13
N GLN A 304 1.34 28.55 3.52
CA GLN A 304 0.40 29.00 4.53
C GLN A 304 -1.04 28.79 4.06
N GLY A 305 -1.86 28.17 4.90
CA GLY A 305 -3.18 27.67 4.55
C GLY A 305 -3.18 26.17 4.21
N THR A 306 -4.28 25.69 3.62
CA THR A 306 -4.46 24.26 3.33
C THR A 306 -4.08 23.96 1.88
N ILE A 307 -3.12 23.05 1.70
CA ILE A 307 -2.91 22.40 0.40
C ILE A 307 -4.06 21.39 0.21
N ILE A 308 -5.01 21.72 -0.66
CA ILE A 308 -6.09 20.79 -1.05
C ILE A 308 -5.52 19.93 -2.18
N SER A 309 -5.15 18.69 -1.86
CA SER A 309 -5.01 17.63 -2.85
C SER A 309 -6.22 16.71 -2.71
N ASP A 310 -6.95 16.45 -3.80
CA ASP A 310 -8.22 15.73 -3.76
C ASP A 310 -8.17 14.49 -2.85
N THR A 311 -8.93 14.59 -1.76
CA THR A 311 -8.82 13.78 -0.56
C THR A 311 -9.31 12.36 -0.81
N ILE A 312 -8.40 11.38 -0.78
CA ILE A 312 -8.74 9.96 -0.82
C ILE A 312 -8.40 9.38 0.56
N LEU A 313 -9.45 9.16 1.36
CA LEU A 313 -9.49 8.61 2.73
C LEU A 313 -8.93 9.53 3.83
N GLU A 314 -9.68 10.57 4.25
CA GLU A 314 -9.42 11.39 5.46
C GLU A 314 -7.96 11.88 5.69
N VAL A 315 -7.09 11.74 4.69
CA VAL A 315 -5.63 11.92 4.73
C VAL A 315 -5.15 12.13 3.28
N ASN A 316 -4.30 13.12 3.05
CA ASN A 316 -4.07 13.75 1.73
C ASN A 316 -2.84 13.18 0.96
N HIS A 317 -2.75 11.85 0.72
CA HIS A 317 -1.49 11.21 0.25
C HIS A 317 -1.59 10.26 -0.95
N PHE A 318 -0.55 10.32 -1.79
CA PHE A 318 -0.24 9.30 -2.80
C PHE A 318 0.38 8.05 -2.17
N ILE A 319 -0.03 6.87 -2.63
CA ILE A 319 0.61 5.59 -2.32
C ILE A 319 1.55 5.27 -3.48
N ILE A 320 2.85 5.20 -3.19
CA ILE A 320 3.84 4.68 -4.13
C ILE A 320 4.46 3.46 -3.45
N ARG A 321 4.23 2.29 -4.05
CA ARG A 321 4.97 1.05 -3.85
C ARG A 321 5.42 0.55 -5.20
#